data_AF-A0A1I3XI58-F1
#
_entry.id   AF-A0A1I3XI58-F1
#
_cell.length_a   1.000
_cell.length_b   1.000
_cell.length_c   1.000
_cell.angle_alpha   90.00
_cell.angle_beta   90.00
_cell.angle_gamma   90.00
#
_symmetry.space_group_name_H-M   'P 1'
#
loop_
_entity.id
_entity.type
_entity.pdbx_description
1 polymer ?
#
loop_
_entity_poly.entity_id
_entity_poly.type
_entity_poly.pdbx_seq_one_letter_code
_entity_poly.pdbx_strand_id
1 'polypeptide(L)'
;MTIFVVFTVMSAVFLVIGLATMRLLKMHQLQAKRIHDLQNQITALCSGAAGTDERIHKFEQTLSKIRDHQRSLDLSANHQPGYDHAIRLAKKGADIQQLINNCNLSDEEAHLITTLHGQRSVH
;
A
#
# COMPACT_ATOMS: atom_id res chain seq x y z
N MET A 1 -24.04 -39.58 -71.90
CA MET A 1 -24.12 -40.22 -70.57
C MET A 1 -22.93 -39.86 -69.69
N THR A 2 -21.68 -40.04 -70.16
CA THR A 2 -20.45 -39.71 -69.42
C THR A 2 -20.33 -38.25 -68.98
N ILE A 3 -20.66 -37.28 -69.84
CA ILE A 3 -20.58 -35.84 -69.53
C ILE A 3 -21.49 -35.44 -68.36
N PHE A 4 -22.72 -35.97 -68.31
CA PHE A 4 -23.64 -35.72 -67.21
C PHE A 4 -23.11 -36.27 -65.88
N VAL A 5 -22.48 -37.46 -65.89
CA VAL A 5 -21.87 -38.05 -64.70
C VAL A 5 -20.68 -37.21 -64.21
N VAL A 6 -19.87 -36.67 -65.12
CA VAL A 6 -18.75 -35.78 -64.74
C VAL A 6 -19.27 -34.49 -64.10
N PHE A 7 -20.34 -33.89 -64.64
CA PHE A 7 -20.93 -32.68 -64.07
C PHE A 7 -21.53 -32.91 -62.68
N THR A 8 -22.22 -34.03 -62.45
CA THR A 8 -22.79 -34.34 -61.13
C THR A 8 -21.72 -34.60 -60.10
N VAL A 9 -20.64 -35.30 -60.47
CA VAL A 9 -19.49 -35.54 -59.58
C VAL A 9 -18.77 -34.22 -59.25
N MET A 10 -18.53 -33.37 -60.25
CA MET A 10 -17.89 -32.06 -60.02
C MET A 10 -18.74 -31.15 -59.12
N SER A 11 -20.05 -31.11 -59.32
CA SER A 11 -20.97 -30.37 -58.46
C SER A 11 -20.94 -30.87 -57.00
N ALA A 12 -20.96 -32.19 -56.81
CA ALA A 12 -20.85 -32.80 -55.49
C ALA A 12 -19.53 -32.45 -54.80
N VAL A 13 -18.40 -32.50 -55.53
CA VAL A 13 -17.08 -32.12 -55.01
C VAL A 13 -17.04 -30.65 -54.62
N PHE A 14 -17.55 -29.74 -55.46
CA PHE A 14 -17.63 -28.31 -55.14
C PHE A 14 -18.47 -28.03 -53.90
N LEU A 15 -19.59 -28.75 -53.74
CA LEU A 15 -20.48 -28.59 -52.59
C LEU A 15 -19.79 -29.07 -51.30
N VAL A 16 -19.07 -30.19 -51.34
CA VAL A 16 -18.29 -30.70 -50.20
C VAL A 16 -17.16 -29.74 -49.83
N ILE A 17 -16.41 -29.23 -50.81
CA ILE A 17 -15.34 -28.26 -50.56
C ILE A 17 -15.90 -26.96 -49.97
N GLY A 18 -17.02 -26.45 -50.50
CA GLY A 18 -17.70 -25.27 -49.98
C GLY A 18 -18.16 -25.42 -48.53
N LEU A 19 -18.71 -26.60 -48.17
CA LEU A 19 -19.07 -26.89 -46.79
C LEU A 19 -17.84 -27.00 -45.87
N ALA A 20 -16.75 -27.62 -46.34
CA ALA A 20 -15.51 -27.76 -45.59
C ALA A 20 -14.85 -26.41 -45.31
N THR A 21 -14.78 -25.53 -46.31
CA THR A 21 -14.21 -24.18 -46.15
C THR A 21 -15.05 -23.31 -45.23
N MET A 22 -16.39 -23.38 -45.31
CA MET A 22 -17.27 -22.67 -44.37
C MET A 22 -17.11 -23.16 -42.93
N ARG A 23 -16.99 -24.48 -42.71
CA ARG A 23 -16.73 -25.02 -41.37
C ARG A 23 -15.38 -24.57 -40.84
N LEU A 24 -14.35 -24.59 -41.68
CA LEU A 24 -13.01 -24.15 -41.33
C LEU A 24 -13.00 -22.67 -40.96
N LEU A 25 -13.66 -21.81 -41.74
CA LEU A 25 -13.83 -20.38 -41.44
C LEU A 25 -14.59 -20.14 -40.13
N LYS A 26 -15.66 -20.89 -39.86
CA LYS A 26 -16.37 -20.81 -38.56
C LYS A 26 -15.47 -21.20 -37.38
N MET A 27 -14.63 -22.23 -37.54
CA MET A 27 -13.66 -22.61 -36.52
C MET A 27 -12.60 -21.53 -36.30
N HIS A 28 -12.07 -20.94 -37.37
CA HIS A 28 -11.14 -19.81 -37.28
C HIS A 28 -11.77 -18.59 -36.60
N GLN A 29 -13.03 -18.27 -36.90
CA GLN A 29 -13.75 -17.18 -36.24
C GLN A 29 -14.00 -17.46 -34.76
N LEU A 30 -14.32 -18.70 -34.39
CA LEU A 30 -14.45 -19.10 -32.98
C LEU A 30 -13.11 -18.98 -32.24
N GLN A 31 -12.01 -19.40 -32.86
CA GLN A 31 -10.67 -19.26 -32.30
C GLN A 31 -10.26 -17.80 -32.17
N ALA A 32 -10.54 -16.96 -33.17
CA ALA A 32 -10.26 -15.52 -33.13
C ALA A 32 -11.05 -14.83 -32.00
N LYS A 33 -12.32 -15.22 -31.79
CA LYS A 33 -13.13 -14.73 -30.66
C LYS A 33 -12.54 -15.15 -29.32
N ARG A 34 -12.07 -16.40 -29.17
CA ARG A 34 -11.39 -16.88 -27.96
C ARG A 34 -10.11 -16.09 -27.69
N ILE A 35 -9.31 -15.82 -28.72
CA ILE A 35 -8.07 -15.03 -28.59
C ILE A 35 -8.40 -13.60 -28.16
N HIS A 36 -9.43 -12.99 -28.76
CA HIS A 36 -9.82 -11.62 -28.40
C HIS A 36 -10.36 -11.53 -26.97
N ASP A 37 -11.13 -12.52 -26.53
CA ASP A 37 -11.64 -12.60 -25.16
C ASP A 37 -10.50 -12.83 -24.14
N LEU A 38 -9.54 -13.70 -24.46
CA LEU A 38 -8.33 -13.88 -23.64
C LEU A 38 -7.48 -12.60 -23.59
N GLN A 39 -7.31 -11.91 -24.72
CA GLN A 39 -6.60 -10.62 -24.76
C GLN A 39 -7.31 -9.56 -23.93
N ASN A 40 -8.64 -9.54 -23.93
CA ASN A 40 -9.42 -8.61 -23.14
C ASN A 40 -9.31 -8.93 -21.64
N GLN A 41 -9.31 -10.22 -21.27
CA GLN A 41 -9.05 -10.66 -19.89
C GLN A 41 -7.63 -10.31 -19.43
N ILE A 42 -6.62 -10.50 -20.27
CA ILE A 42 -5.23 -10.09 -19.97
C ILE A 42 -5.14 -8.57 -19.86
N THR A 43 -5.82 -7.80 -20.70
CA THR A 43 -5.83 -6.33 -20.63
C THR A 43 -6.56 -5.83 -19.39
N ALA A 44 -7.64 -6.50 -18.97
CA ALA A 44 -8.36 -6.21 -17.73
C ALA A 44 -7.55 -6.61 -16.49
N LEU A 45 -6.83 -7.73 -16.53
CA LEU A 45 -5.90 -8.15 -15.48
C LEU A 45 -4.67 -7.23 -15.42
N CYS A 46 -4.17 -6.78 -16.57
CA CYS A 46 -3.02 -5.89 -16.69
C CYS A 46 -3.39 -4.45 -16.31
N SER A 47 -4.58 -3.96 -16.63
CA SER A 47 -5.09 -2.68 -16.12
C SER A 47 -5.40 -2.76 -14.62
N GLY A 48 -5.85 -3.92 -14.14
CA GLY A 48 -5.94 -4.23 -12.71
C GLY A 48 -4.57 -4.19 -12.01
N ALA A 49 -3.54 -4.78 -12.60
CA ALA A 49 -2.17 -4.82 -12.08
C ALA A 49 -1.44 -3.46 -12.19
N ALA A 50 -1.61 -2.74 -13.30
CA ALA A 50 -1.11 -1.37 -13.44
C ALA A 50 -1.81 -0.41 -12.47
N GLY A 51 -3.10 -0.63 -12.19
CA GLY A 51 -3.84 0.07 -11.15
C GLY A 51 -3.35 -0.24 -9.74
N THR A 52 -2.74 -1.41 -9.50
CA THR A 52 -2.10 -1.71 -8.21
C THR A 52 -0.80 -0.94 -8.01
N ASP A 53 -0.04 -0.65 -9.06
CA ASP A 53 1.24 0.07 -8.96
C ASP A 53 1.02 1.54 -8.53
N GLU A 54 0.02 2.21 -9.13
CA GLU A 54 -0.43 3.55 -8.74
C GLU A 54 -0.94 3.59 -7.28
N ARG A 55 -1.63 2.54 -6.83
CA ARG A 55 -2.15 2.44 -5.46
C ARG A 55 -1.05 2.13 -4.45
N ILE A 56 -0.06 1.32 -4.82
CA ILE A 56 1.13 1.03 -4.01
C ILE A 56 1.96 2.30 -3.83
N HIS A 57 2.19 3.06 -4.90
CA HIS A 57 2.91 4.33 -4.81
C HIS A 57 2.19 5.36 -3.92
N LYS A 58 0.86 5.45 -3.99
CA LYS A 58 0.07 6.29 -3.06
C LYS A 58 0.12 5.78 -1.62
N PHE A 59 0.20 4.46 -1.43
CA PHE A 59 0.34 3.86 -0.10
C PHE A 59 1.72 4.13 0.49
N GLU A 60 2.80 3.99 -0.28
CA GLU A 60 4.16 4.34 0.12
C GLU A 60 4.30 5.83 0.44
N GLN A 61 3.71 6.72 -0.37
CA GLN A 61 3.70 8.16 -0.07
C GLN A 61 2.97 8.47 1.24
N THR A 62 1.85 7.81 1.49
CA THR A 62 1.09 7.97 2.74
C THR A 62 1.88 7.44 3.93
N LEU A 63 2.52 6.27 3.79
CA LEU A 63 3.37 5.68 4.82
C LEU A 63 4.59 6.55 5.12
N SER A 64 5.26 7.12 4.11
CA SER A 64 6.38 8.03 4.35
C SER A 64 5.92 9.28 5.11
N LYS A 65 4.78 9.87 4.72
CA LYS A 65 4.24 11.05 5.44
C LYS A 65 3.91 10.75 6.89
N ILE A 66 3.32 9.58 7.18
CA ILE A 66 3.02 9.14 8.55
C ILE A 66 4.31 8.92 9.34
N ARG A 67 5.31 8.24 8.75
CA ARG A 67 6.62 8.02 9.36
C ARG A 67 7.33 9.35 9.67
N ASP A 68 7.28 10.32 8.76
CA ASP A 68 7.91 11.62 8.95
C ASP A 68 7.20 12.42 10.05
N HIS A 69 5.87 12.32 10.13
CA HIS A 69 5.10 12.86 11.26
C HIS A 69 5.46 12.19 12.58
N GLN A 70 5.58 10.86 12.60
CA GLN A 70 5.92 10.13 13.81
C GLN A 70 7.34 10.44 14.28
N ARG A 71 8.29 10.60 13.35
CA ARG A 71 9.65 11.04 13.66
C ARG A 71 9.67 12.46 14.22
N SER A 72 8.86 13.36 13.67
CA SER A 72 8.69 14.73 14.19
C SER A 72 8.10 14.72 15.60
N LEU A 73 7.10 13.87 15.86
CA LEU A 73 6.49 13.72 17.18
C LEU A 73 7.44 13.07 18.20
N ASP A 74 8.21 12.05 17.82
CA ASP A 74 9.24 11.47 18.69
C ASP A 74 10.33 12.49 19.03
N LEU A 75 10.77 13.29 18.06
CA LEU A 75 11.73 14.38 18.29
C LEU A 75 11.17 15.44 19.24
N SER A 76 9.87 15.74 19.15
CA SER A 76 9.21 16.74 20.01
C SER A 76 8.90 16.18 21.42
N ALA A 77 8.45 14.93 21.51
CA ALA A 77 8.10 14.27 22.77
C ALA A 77 9.33 13.87 23.60
N ASN A 78 10.46 13.57 22.95
CA ASN A 78 11.71 13.24 23.62
C ASN A 78 12.57 14.47 23.99
N HIS A 79 12.07 15.69 23.76
CA HIS A 79 12.81 16.92 24.06
C HIS A 79 12.05 17.83 25.02
N GLN A 80 11.80 17.32 26.23
CA GLN A 80 11.51 18.16 27.40
C GLN A 80 12.77 18.25 28.29
N PRO A 81 13.84 18.95 27.84
CA PRO A 81 15.14 18.99 28.54
C PRO A 81 15.04 19.50 29.99
N GLY A 82 13.99 20.26 30.30
CA GLY A 82 13.69 20.74 31.65
C GLY A 82 13.38 19.62 32.65
N TYR A 83 12.64 18.58 32.23
CA TYR A 83 12.25 17.47 33.13
C TYR A 83 13.46 16.60 33.51
N ASP A 84 14.30 16.22 32.54
CA ASP A 84 15.52 15.45 32.82
C ASP A 84 16.51 16.21 33.72
N HIS A 85 16.60 17.54 33.54
CA HIS A 85 17.42 18.39 34.37
C HIS A 85 16.85 18.50 35.80
N ALA A 86 15.53 18.64 35.92
CA ALA A 86 14.82 18.68 37.19
C ALA A 86 14.90 17.37 37.97
N ILE A 87 14.76 16.21 37.31
CA ILE A 87 14.90 14.90 37.95
C ILE A 87 16.31 14.73 38.53
N ARG A 88 17.36 15.18 37.81
CA ARG A 88 18.74 15.15 38.32
C ARG A 88 18.95 16.09 39.51
N LEU A 89 18.34 17.26 39.52
CA LEU A 89 18.41 18.21 40.63
C LEU A 89 17.63 17.71 41.86
N ALA A 90 16.44 17.16 41.67
CA ALA A 90 15.62 16.57 42.74
C ALA A 90 16.34 15.37 43.39
N LYS A 91 16.99 14.52 42.58
CA LYS A 91 17.84 13.42 43.11
C LYS A 91 19.05 13.90 43.92
N LYS A 92 19.50 15.13 43.71
CA LYS A 92 20.59 15.78 44.48
C LYS A 92 20.08 16.52 45.73
N GLY A 93 18.77 16.51 45.99
CA GLY A 93 18.16 17.19 47.14
C GLY A 93 17.98 18.69 46.95
N ALA A 94 17.88 19.18 45.72
CA ALA A 94 17.58 20.59 45.45
C ALA A 94 16.17 20.97 45.95
N ASP A 95 16.03 22.17 46.48
CA ASP A 95 14.74 22.68 47.00
C ASP A 95 13.73 22.94 45.86
N ILE A 96 12.43 22.82 46.18
CA ILE A 96 11.31 22.91 45.24
C ILE A 96 11.35 24.25 44.49
N GLN A 97 11.66 25.35 45.18
CA GLN A 97 11.79 26.67 44.54
C GLN A 97 12.94 26.74 43.53
N GLN A 98 14.03 26.00 43.75
CA GLN A 98 15.14 25.95 42.79
C GLN A 98 14.78 25.11 41.55
N LEU A 99 13.91 24.12 41.69
CA LEU A 99 13.40 23.33 40.57
C LEU A 99 12.48 24.17 39.67
N ILE A 100 11.56 24.93 40.27
CA ILE A 100 10.64 25.84 39.56
C ILE A 100 11.41 26.91 38.78
N ASN A 101 12.35 27.59 39.45
CA ASN A 101 13.10 28.70 38.87
C ASN A 101 14.11 28.25 37.79
N ASN A 102 14.79 27.12 37.98
CA ASN A 102 15.86 26.69 37.06
C ASN A 102 15.37 25.77 35.94
N CYS A 103 14.24 25.09 36.10
CA CYS A 103 13.74 24.12 35.11
C CYS A 103 12.39 24.51 34.50
N ASN A 104 11.88 25.72 34.80
CA ASN A 104 10.62 26.27 34.27
C ASN A 104 9.44 25.30 34.43
N LEU A 105 9.31 24.74 35.63
CA LEU A 105 8.26 23.82 36.02
C LEU A 105 7.14 24.57 36.74
N SER A 106 5.91 24.09 36.60
CA SER A 106 4.81 24.52 37.47
C SER A 106 5.04 24.05 38.92
N ASP A 107 4.46 24.76 39.89
CA ASP A 107 4.56 24.43 41.33
C ASP A 107 4.12 22.98 41.61
N GLU A 108 3.00 22.60 41.00
CA GLU A 108 2.44 21.24 41.03
C GLU A 108 3.42 20.18 40.49
N GLU A 109 4.15 20.50 39.42
CA GLU A 109 5.09 19.57 38.76
C GLU A 109 6.38 19.39 39.57
N ALA A 110 6.89 20.48 40.16
CA ALA A 110 8.07 20.42 41.03
C ALA A 110 7.80 19.62 42.31
N HIS A 111 6.60 19.75 42.88
CA HIS A 111 6.17 18.95 44.02
C HIS A 111 6.06 17.46 43.69
N LEU A 112 5.51 17.12 42.52
CA LEU A 112 5.40 15.73 42.04
C LEU A 112 6.77 15.09 41.79
N ILE A 113 7.69 15.80 41.13
CA ILE A 113 9.05 15.30 40.86
C ILE A 113 9.82 15.08 42.16
N THR A 114 9.71 15.98 43.13
CA THR A 114 10.37 15.83 44.43
C THR A 114 9.78 14.66 45.22
N THR A 115 8.48 14.39 45.08
CA THR A 115 7.83 13.24 45.74
C THR A 115 8.22 11.90 45.10
N LEU A 116 8.33 11.85 43.76
CA LEU A 116 8.66 10.62 43.02
C LEU A 116 10.18 10.33 42.94
N HIS A 117 11.00 11.37 42.91
CA HIS A 117 12.44 11.29 42.65
C HIS A 117 13.33 11.99 43.67
N GLY A 118 12.76 12.74 44.62
CA GLY A 118 13.51 13.28 45.74
C GLY A 118 14.08 12.16 46.58
N GLN A 119 15.37 12.24 46.89
CA GLN A 119 15.90 11.41 47.97
C GLN A 119 15.10 11.75 49.21
N ARG A 120 14.39 10.76 49.75
CA ARG A 120 13.67 10.84 51.01
C ARG A 120 14.66 11.24 52.12
N SER A 121 14.86 12.54 52.32
CA SER A 121 15.45 13.08 53.53
C SER A 121 14.36 13.10 54.58
N VAL A 122 14.15 11.94 55.20
CA VAL A 122 13.59 11.86 56.55
C VAL A 122 14.65 12.45 57.47
N HIS A 123 14.56 13.76 57.72
CA HIS A 123 14.77 14.34 59.04
C HIS A 123 14.17 15.75 59.09
#